data_AF-A0A8S9BYQ3-F1
#
_entry.id   AF-A0A8S9BYQ3-F1
#
_cell.length_a   1.000
_cell.length_b   1.000
_cell.length_c   1.000
_cell.angle_alpha   90.00
_cell.angle_beta   90.00
_cell.angle_gamma   90.00
#
_symmetry.space_group_name_H-M   'P 1'
#
loop_
_entity.id
_entity.type
_entity.pdbx_description
1 polymer ?
#
loop_
_entity_poly.entity_id
_entity_poly.type
_entity_poly.pdbx_seq_one_letter_code
_entity_poly.pdbx_strand_id
1 'polypeptide(L)'
;MALVLVLRSILIFVVSILQFVSGDAIDFPLGISLGHHYLSSMYYNANNELIHVATIDSSQEWQDYFWATWTDPKEHAPVYDLDTLAMFIRIIKDIQSATESVLNHSTEYRSLTAPAHFVKQPSMGTLMLAAYNSHFFASDQSYQVIPLPNAARLAYDLDTCKGLEQPQGCDVDDEDYFALVFEYSQYYLHLTDPNSKTFLDLAIAIQNFMDEMIAYLLESNIETPESKVHGIILAGEASIQGMDELKPVIEKALPRYKNRFLFDIDPGLVGVIGAAHRARQYVTEHGILNPREGMAHEEL
;
A
#
# COMPACT_ATOMS: atom_id res chain seq x y z
N MET A 1 -40.23 -80.01 -4.60
CA MET A 1 -38.75 -80.12 -4.61
C MET A 1 -38.21 -78.75 -4.97
N ALA A 2 -37.44 -78.15 -4.07
CA ALA A 2 -37.09 -76.73 -4.08
C ALA A 2 -36.10 -76.38 -5.19
N LEU A 3 -36.31 -75.24 -5.86
CA LEU A 3 -35.27 -74.55 -6.63
C LEU A 3 -35.33 -73.07 -6.28
N VAL A 4 -34.36 -72.67 -5.46
CA VAL A 4 -34.10 -71.30 -5.01
C VAL A 4 -33.39 -70.57 -6.15
N LEU A 5 -33.99 -69.48 -6.65
CA LEU A 5 -33.34 -68.55 -7.58
C LEU A 5 -33.54 -67.13 -7.04
N VAL A 6 -32.60 -66.73 -6.19
CA VAL A 6 -32.43 -65.35 -5.72
C VAL A 6 -31.72 -64.59 -6.85
N LEU A 7 -32.45 -63.67 -7.49
CA LEU A 7 -31.87 -62.70 -8.41
C LEU A 7 -30.89 -61.80 -7.62
N ARG A 8 -29.59 -61.96 -7.89
CA ARG A 8 -28.56 -60.97 -7.54
C ARG A 8 -28.60 -59.84 -8.55
N SER A 9 -29.27 -58.75 -8.22
CA SER A 9 -29.05 -57.46 -8.90
C SER A 9 -27.71 -56.92 -8.43
N ILE A 10 -26.71 -56.98 -9.32
CA ILE A 10 -25.39 -56.36 -9.13
C ILE A 10 -25.59 -54.84 -9.31
N LEU A 11 -25.69 -54.13 -8.19
CA LEU A 11 -25.62 -52.68 -8.15
C LEU A 11 -24.15 -52.29 -8.32
N ILE A 12 -23.75 -51.94 -9.55
CA ILE A 12 -22.42 -51.37 -9.82
C ILE A 12 -22.45 -49.93 -9.32
N PHE A 13 -22.02 -49.71 -8.07
CA PHE A 13 -21.62 -48.40 -7.60
C PHE A 13 -20.29 -48.06 -8.27
N VAL A 14 -20.34 -47.33 -9.38
CA VAL A 14 -19.17 -46.61 -9.89
C VAL A 14 -18.95 -45.46 -8.91
N VAL A 15 -18.14 -45.71 -7.88
CA VAL A 15 -17.55 -44.64 -7.07
C VAL A 15 -16.53 -43.96 -7.98
N SER A 16 -16.99 -42.97 -8.73
CA SER A 16 -16.11 -41.99 -9.33
C SER A 16 -15.46 -41.23 -8.18
N ILE A 17 -14.31 -41.73 -7.72
CA ILE A 17 -13.41 -40.95 -6.89
C ILE A 17 -12.96 -39.80 -7.79
N LEU A 18 -13.66 -38.66 -7.69
CA LEU A 18 -13.14 -37.38 -8.10
C LEU A 18 -11.91 -37.13 -7.23
N GLN A 19 -10.76 -37.61 -7.71
CA GLN A 19 -9.49 -37.10 -7.26
C GLN A 19 -9.44 -35.66 -7.76
N PHE A 20 -9.96 -34.75 -6.95
CA PHE A 20 -9.53 -33.37 -7.02
C PHE A 20 -8.03 -33.43 -6.74
N VAL A 21 -7.22 -33.37 -7.79
CA VAL A 21 -5.84 -32.95 -7.66
C VAL A 21 -5.97 -31.58 -7.00
N SER A 22 -5.68 -31.50 -5.71
CA SER A 22 -5.45 -30.23 -5.06
C SER A 22 -4.29 -29.63 -5.83
N GLY A 23 -4.60 -28.76 -6.80
CA GLY A 23 -3.57 -27.90 -7.35
C GLY A 23 -2.93 -27.22 -6.15
N ASP A 24 -1.61 -27.31 -6.05
CA ASP A 24 -0.88 -26.63 -4.99
C ASP A 24 -1.38 -25.19 -4.95
N ALA A 25 -1.91 -24.80 -3.80
CA ALA A 25 -2.54 -23.50 -3.65
C ALA A 25 -1.44 -22.45 -3.89
N ILE A 26 -1.54 -21.72 -4.99
CA ILE A 26 -0.48 -20.83 -5.45
C ILE A 26 -0.55 -19.55 -4.63
N ASP A 27 0.55 -19.19 -3.98
CA ASP A 27 0.67 -17.94 -3.24
C ASP A 27 0.50 -16.72 -4.17
N PHE A 28 -0.03 -15.64 -3.62
CA PHE A 28 -0.19 -14.40 -4.39
C PHE A 28 1.17 -13.74 -4.65
N PRO A 29 1.28 -12.93 -5.72
CA PRO A 29 2.48 -12.17 -6.01
C PRO A 29 2.83 -11.17 -4.89
N LEU A 30 4.12 -10.86 -4.80
CA LEU A 30 4.66 -9.97 -3.76
C LEU A 30 4.40 -8.50 -4.06
N GLY A 31 4.20 -7.75 -2.97
CA GLY A 31 4.37 -6.31 -2.91
C GLY A 31 5.68 -5.92 -2.25
N ILE A 32 6.29 -4.83 -2.70
CA ILE A 32 7.47 -4.21 -2.09
C ILE A 32 7.13 -2.78 -1.64
N SER A 33 7.74 -2.29 -0.57
CA SER A 33 7.72 -0.88 -0.19
C SER A 33 9.12 -0.32 -0.09
N LEU A 34 9.32 0.87 -0.67
CA LEU A 34 10.57 1.63 -0.60
C LEU A 34 10.45 2.75 0.45
N GLY A 35 10.76 2.42 1.71
CA GLY A 35 10.86 3.40 2.80
C GLY A 35 12.19 4.18 2.77
N HIS A 36 12.37 5.14 3.67
CA HIS A 36 13.61 5.91 3.76
C HIS A 36 14.77 5.04 4.25
N HIS A 37 14.64 4.43 5.42
CA HIS A 37 15.64 3.55 6.03
C HIS A 37 15.40 2.07 5.74
N TYR A 38 14.17 1.66 5.43
CA TYR A 38 13.83 0.25 5.29
C TYR A 38 13.16 -0.06 3.95
N LEU A 39 13.60 -1.16 3.34
CA LEU A 39 12.94 -1.78 2.21
C LEU A 39 12.26 -3.06 2.69
N SER A 40 11.02 -3.29 2.33
CA SER A 40 10.25 -4.44 2.82
C SER A 40 9.46 -5.13 1.72
N SER A 41 9.18 -6.43 1.93
CA SER A 41 8.36 -7.24 1.04
C SER A 41 7.34 -8.10 1.80
N MET A 42 6.16 -8.23 1.22
CA MET A 42 5.06 -9.05 1.75
C MET A 42 4.22 -9.65 0.62
N TYR A 43 3.50 -10.72 0.91
CA TYR A 43 2.49 -11.30 0.00
C TYR A 43 1.34 -11.90 0.80
N TYR A 44 0.24 -12.23 0.12
CA TYR A 44 -0.82 -13.06 0.70
C TYR A 44 -0.59 -14.51 0.29
N ASN A 45 -0.62 -15.45 1.23
CA ASN A 45 -0.59 -16.87 0.88
C ASN A 45 -1.95 -17.32 0.31
N ALA A 46 -2.04 -18.57 -0.13
CA ALA A 46 -3.28 -19.09 -0.70
C ALA A 46 -4.48 -19.18 0.28
N ASN A 47 -4.24 -19.09 1.60
CA ASN A 47 -5.30 -18.97 2.62
C ASN A 47 -5.72 -17.51 2.87
N ASN A 48 -5.20 -16.57 2.07
CA ASN A 48 -5.38 -15.14 2.24
C ASN A 48 -4.81 -14.60 3.56
N GLU A 49 -3.78 -15.26 4.09
CA GLU A 49 -3.01 -14.78 5.24
C GLU A 49 -1.85 -13.92 4.73
N LEU A 50 -1.63 -12.78 5.37
CA LEU A 50 -0.56 -11.87 5.02
C LEU A 50 0.77 -12.35 5.61
N ILE A 51 1.76 -12.56 4.74
CA ILE A 51 3.08 -13.08 5.08
C ILE A 51 4.13 -12.00 4.87
N HIS A 52 4.81 -11.63 5.95
CA HIS A 52 6.04 -10.84 5.89
C HIS A 52 7.21 -11.72 5.48
N VAL A 53 8.01 -11.25 4.52
CA VAL A 53 9.12 -12.04 3.96
C VAL A 53 10.47 -11.45 4.33
N ALA A 54 10.70 -10.19 3.96
CA ALA A 54 11.97 -9.54 4.21
C ALA A 54 11.79 -8.07 4.59
N THR A 55 12.70 -7.60 5.44
CA THR A 55 13.01 -6.18 5.64
C THR A 55 14.53 -6.04 5.65
N ILE A 56 15.06 -5.10 4.88
CA ILE A 56 16.50 -4.79 4.85
C ILE A 56 16.71 -3.28 5.03
N ASP A 57 17.87 -2.92 5.57
CA ASP A 57 18.31 -1.53 5.60
C ASP A 57 18.54 -1.04 4.16
N SER A 58 18.10 0.17 3.87
CA SER A 58 18.37 0.85 2.62
C SER A 58 19.82 1.36 2.57
N SER A 59 20.33 1.63 1.38
CA SER A 59 21.69 2.17 1.22
C SER A 59 21.76 3.64 1.64
N GLN A 60 22.95 4.10 2.05
CA GLN A 60 23.17 5.52 2.33
C GLN A 60 22.87 6.40 1.11
N GLU A 61 23.21 5.93 -0.08
CA GLU A 61 22.94 6.63 -1.34
C GLU A 61 21.44 6.85 -1.56
N TRP A 62 20.61 5.84 -1.27
CA TRP A 62 19.15 5.99 -1.28
C TRP A 62 18.68 6.98 -0.22
N GLN A 63 19.20 6.87 1.00
CA GLN A 63 18.78 7.74 2.11
C GLN A 63 19.09 9.22 1.82
N ASP A 64 20.25 9.48 1.21
CA ASP A 64 20.67 10.82 0.79
C ASP A 64 19.76 11.33 -0.34
N TYR A 65 19.46 10.51 -1.34
CA TYR A 65 18.55 10.87 -2.43
C TYR A 65 17.12 11.13 -1.95
N PHE A 66 16.58 10.24 -1.10
CA PHE A 66 15.26 10.38 -0.50
C PHE A 66 15.14 11.71 0.24
N TRP A 67 16.14 12.04 1.05
CA TRP A 67 16.17 13.28 1.81
C TRP A 67 16.28 14.51 0.90
N ALA A 68 17.19 14.48 -0.07
CA ALA A 68 17.41 15.59 -0.98
C ALA A 68 16.12 15.93 -1.76
N THR A 69 15.44 14.91 -2.30
CA THR A 69 14.16 15.06 -3.02
C THR A 69 12.99 15.47 -2.12
N TRP A 70 13.04 15.14 -0.83
CA TRP A 70 12.06 15.62 0.15
C TRP A 70 12.22 17.13 0.41
N THR A 71 13.47 17.59 0.54
CA THR A 71 13.78 18.99 0.90
C THR A 71 13.75 19.97 -0.27
N ASP A 72 14.29 19.58 -1.43
CA ASP A 72 14.28 20.38 -2.65
C ASP A 72 14.12 19.48 -3.88
N PRO A 73 12.87 19.16 -4.25
CA PRO A 73 12.59 18.27 -5.36
C PRO A 73 13.01 18.85 -6.71
N LYS A 74 13.04 20.17 -6.87
CA LYS A 74 13.36 20.80 -8.16
C LYS A 74 14.83 20.65 -8.51
N GLU A 75 15.70 20.69 -7.51
CA GLU A 75 17.14 20.56 -7.68
C GLU A 75 17.60 19.09 -7.72
N HIS A 76 16.92 18.19 -6.98
CA HIS A 76 17.42 16.84 -6.71
C HIS A 76 16.64 15.70 -7.37
N ALA A 77 15.58 15.98 -8.14
CA ALA A 77 14.86 14.98 -8.95
C ALA A 77 15.04 15.23 -10.46
N PRO A 78 16.27 15.15 -11.01
CA PRO A 78 16.47 15.31 -12.45
C PRO A 78 15.70 14.24 -13.23
N VAL A 79 15.06 14.67 -14.31
CA VAL A 79 14.26 13.82 -15.18
C VAL A 79 15.15 12.79 -15.89
N TYR A 80 14.89 11.49 -15.67
CA TYR A 80 15.56 10.36 -16.33
C TYR A 80 17.10 10.39 -16.22
N ASP A 81 17.63 10.85 -15.08
CA ASP A 81 19.04 10.74 -14.79
C ASP A 81 19.49 9.27 -14.68
N LEU A 82 20.61 8.92 -15.33
CA LEU A 82 21.08 7.54 -15.43
C LEU A 82 21.60 7.01 -14.09
N ASP A 83 22.20 7.86 -13.27
CA ASP A 83 22.71 7.49 -11.95
C ASP A 83 21.54 7.18 -11.01
N THR A 84 20.51 8.03 -11.02
CA THR A 84 19.24 7.83 -10.31
C THR A 84 18.55 6.54 -10.76
N LEU A 85 18.46 6.30 -12.07
CA LEU A 85 17.90 5.06 -12.63
C LEU A 85 18.68 3.82 -12.15
N ALA A 86 20.01 3.87 -12.18
CA ALA A 86 20.86 2.77 -11.72
C ALA A 86 20.71 2.52 -10.21
N MET A 87 20.60 3.59 -9.41
CA MET A 87 20.32 3.52 -7.98
C MET A 87 18.98 2.82 -7.72
N PHE A 88 17.89 3.23 -8.37
CA PHE A 88 16.59 2.60 -8.20
C PHE A 88 16.59 1.12 -8.62
N ILE A 89 17.25 0.77 -9.73
CA ILE A 89 17.40 -0.63 -10.18
C ILE A 89 18.07 -1.47 -9.08
N ARG A 90 19.14 -0.96 -8.48
CA ARG A 90 19.87 -1.66 -7.41
C ARG A 90 18.99 -1.86 -6.17
N ILE A 91 18.31 -0.81 -5.70
CA ILE A 91 17.43 -0.88 -4.53
C ILE A 91 16.32 -1.92 -4.71
N ILE A 92 15.68 -1.95 -5.89
CA ILE A 92 14.68 -2.95 -6.23
C ILE A 92 15.29 -4.36 -6.19
N LYS A 93 16.47 -4.55 -6.80
CA LYS A 93 17.16 -5.84 -6.80
C LYS A 93 17.63 -6.29 -5.43
N ASP A 94 18.02 -5.36 -4.55
CA ASP A 94 18.48 -5.66 -3.20
C ASP A 94 17.34 -6.29 -2.38
N ILE A 95 16.15 -5.69 -2.39
CA ILE A 95 14.98 -6.26 -1.70
C ILE A 95 14.45 -7.53 -2.38
N GLN A 96 14.48 -7.62 -3.71
CA GLN A 96 14.13 -8.86 -4.42
C GLN A 96 15.05 -10.02 -4.02
N SER A 97 16.37 -9.78 -4.00
CA SER A 97 17.36 -10.79 -3.62
C SER A 97 17.20 -11.24 -2.18
N ALA A 98 16.95 -10.29 -1.26
CA ALA A 98 16.67 -10.61 0.14
C ALA A 98 15.40 -11.46 0.29
N THR A 99 14.35 -11.13 -0.46
CA THR A 99 13.07 -11.85 -0.46
C THR A 99 13.22 -13.28 -1.00
N GLU A 100 13.85 -13.46 -2.16
CA GLU A 100 14.05 -14.77 -2.78
C GLU A 100 14.97 -15.67 -1.95
N SER A 101 15.94 -15.09 -1.22
CA SER A 101 16.79 -15.81 -0.27
C SER A 101 15.97 -16.44 0.87
N VAL A 102 14.94 -15.74 1.36
CA VAL A 102 14.05 -16.26 2.42
C VAL A 102 13.09 -17.32 1.86
N LEU A 103 12.52 -17.09 0.68
CA LEU A 103 11.55 -18.00 0.07
C LEU A 103 12.19 -19.25 -0.55
N ASN A 104 13.48 -19.20 -0.87
CA ASN A 104 14.23 -20.27 -1.54
C ASN A 104 13.63 -20.66 -2.92
N HIS A 105 12.98 -19.71 -3.58
CA HIS A 105 12.56 -19.80 -4.98
C HIS A 105 12.40 -18.39 -5.56
N SER A 106 12.43 -18.29 -6.89
CA SER A 106 12.07 -17.04 -7.55
C SER A 106 10.57 -16.80 -7.41
N THR A 107 10.19 -15.54 -7.23
CA THR A 107 8.79 -15.16 -7.03
C THR A 107 8.41 -14.00 -7.91
N GLU A 108 7.14 -13.92 -8.24
CA GLU A 108 6.57 -12.80 -8.97
C GLU A 108 6.30 -11.61 -8.04
N TYR A 109 6.65 -10.41 -8.48
CA TYR A 109 6.39 -9.14 -7.79
C TYR A 109 5.39 -8.33 -8.61
N ARG A 110 4.26 -7.89 -8.05
CA ARG A 110 3.22 -7.14 -8.81
C ARG A 110 2.98 -5.70 -8.40
N SER A 111 3.50 -5.27 -7.25
CA SER A 111 3.30 -3.91 -6.77
C SER A 111 4.53 -3.37 -6.04
N LEU A 112 4.79 -2.09 -6.23
CA LEU A 112 5.84 -1.35 -5.56
C LEU A 112 5.27 -0.06 -4.97
N THR A 113 5.42 0.12 -3.66
CA THR A 113 5.06 1.38 -2.99
C THR A 113 6.24 2.34 -3.05
N ALA A 114 6.00 3.51 -3.63
CA ALA A 114 6.94 4.62 -3.72
C ALA A 114 6.68 5.66 -2.61
N PRO A 115 7.73 6.42 -2.21
CA PRO A 115 7.58 7.53 -1.27
C PRO A 115 6.52 8.55 -1.73
N ALA A 116 5.77 9.12 -0.78
CA ALA A 116 4.64 10.01 -1.10
C ALA A 116 5.09 11.25 -1.90
N HIS A 117 6.25 11.81 -1.57
CA HIS A 117 6.76 13.01 -2.24
C HIS A 117 7.14 12.76 -3.70
N PHE A 118 7.31 11.52 -4.15
CA PHE A 118 7.67 11.23 -5.55
C PHE A 118 6.51 11.46 -6.52
N VAL A 119 5.24 11.45 -6.08
CA VAL A 119 4.04 11.52 -6.95
C VAL A 119 4.10 12.62 -8.00
N LYS A 120 4.55 13.82 -7.59
CA LYS A 120 4.59 15.01 -8.44
C LYS A 120 5.99 15.30 -9.00
N GLN A 121 6.89 14.32 -8.91
CA GLN A 121 8.30 14.50 -9.26
C GLN A 121 8.72 13.57 -10.40
N PRO A 122 9.75 13.95 -11.17
CA PRO A 122 10.35 13.07 -12.17
C PRO A 122 10.84 11.73 -11.60
N SER A 123 11.12 11.68 -10.29
CA SER A 123 11.48 10.47 -9.54
C SER A 123 10.48 9.34 -9.75
N MET A 124 9.17 9.61 -9.81
CA MET A 124 8.17 8.57 -10.06
C MET A 124 8.37 7.92 -11.45
N GLY A 125 8.52 8.73 -12.50
CA GLY A 125 8.76 8.24 -13.85
C GLY A 125 10.07 7.45 -13.97
N THR A 126 11.14 7.92 -13.32
CA THR A 126 12.42 7.20 -13.27
C THR A 126 12.29 5.88 -12.49
N LEU A 127 11.50 5.85 -11.41
CA LEU A 127 11.24 4.64 -10.62
C LEU A 127 10.41 3.61 -11.40
N MET A 128 9.40 4.05 -12.15
CA MET A 128 8.66 3.18 -13.07
C MET A 128 9.59 2.58 -14.13
N LEU A 129 10.48 3.38 -14.73
CA LEU A 129 11.47 2.88 -15.68
C LEU A 129 12.47 1.90 -15.03
N ALA A 130 12.89 2.17 -13.78
CA ALA A 130 13.75 1.28 -13.03
C ALA A 130 13.09 -0.08 -12.77
N ALA A 131 11.83 -0.08 -12.33
CA ALA A 131 11.05 -1.29 -12.13
C ALA A 131 10.94 -2.11 -13.43
N TYR A 132 10.67 -1.45 -14.57
CA TYR A 132 10.68 -2.10 -15.89
C TYR A 132 12.04 -2.76 -16.19
N ASN A 133 13.13 -2.03 -16.02
CA ASN A 133 14.48 -2.51 -16.31
C ASN A 133 14.98 -3.60 -15.34
N SER A 134 14.43 -3.66 -14.13
CA SER A 134 14.72 -4.70 -13.15
C SER A 134 13.95 -6.00 -13.40
N HIS A 135 13.19 -6.10 -14.51
CA HIS A 135 12.22 -7.19 -14.74
C HIS A 135 11.21 -7.34 -13.59
N PHE A 136 10.93 -6.24 -12.88
CA PHE A 136 9.88 -6.20 -11.88
C PHE A 136 8.51 -6.37 -12.54
N PHE A 137 8.36 -5.82 -13.74
CA PHE A 137 7.16 -5.99 -14.55
C PHE A 137 7.30 -7.25 -15.41
N ALA A 138 6.42 -8.23 -15.23
CA ALA A 138 6.33 -9.32 -16.20
C ALA A 138 5.69 -8.84 -17.51
N SER A 139 5.72 -9.71 -18.50
CA SER A 139 5.37 -9.41 -19.89
C SER A 139 3.94 -8.95 -20.11
N ASP A 140 3.03 -9.14 -19.15
CA ASP A 140 1.62 -8.76 -19.27
C ASP A 140 1.33 -7.29 -18.86
N GLN A 141 2.35 -6.56 -18.36
CA GLN A 141 2.27 -5.15 -17.92
C GLN A 141 1.23 -4.83 -16.83
N SER A 142 0.69 -5.84 -16.13
CA SER A 142 -0.32 -5.66 -15.08
C SER A 142 0.28 -5.37 -13.68
N TYR A 143 1.23 -4.44 -13.62
CA TYR A 143 2.04 -4.11 -12.43
C TYR A 143 1.93 -2.62 -12.11
N GLN A 144 2.09 -2.24 -10.84
CA GLN A 144 2.03 -0.82 -10.44
C GLN A 144 3.15 -0.37 -9.53
N VAL A 145 3.67 0.82 -9.84
CA VAL A 145 4.26 1.68 -8.83
C VAL A 145 3.13 2.54 -8.28
N ILE A 146 2.80 2.38 -7.00
CA ILE A 146 1.76 3.15 -6.32
C ILE A 146 2.41 4.06 -5.27
N PRO A 147 1.91 5.29 -5.06
CA PRO A 147 2.44 6.12 -4.00
C PRO A 147 1.94 5.67 -2.63
N LEU A 148 2.72 5.97 -1.58
CA LEU A 148 2.43 5.59 -0.20
C LEU A 148 0.99 5.90 0.25
N PRO A 149 0.37 7.06 -0.05
CA PRO A 149 -1.02 7.31 0.36
C PRO A 149 -2.01 6.31 -0.25
N ASN A 150 -1.78 5.88 -1.49
CA ASN A 150 -2.63 4.87 -2.14
C ASN A 150 -2.40 3.50 -1.50
N ALA A 151 -1.14 3.13 -1.25
CA ALA A 151 -0.82 1.88 -0.54
C ALA A 151 -1.44 1.86 0.86
N ALA A 152 -1.34 2.97 1.60
CA ALA A 152 -1.91 3.11 2.93
C ALA A 152 -3.42 2.87 2.92
N ARG A 153 -4.16 3.45 1.97
CA ARG A 153 -5.60 3.18 1.80
C ARG A 153 -5.89 1.69 1.60
N LEU A 154 -5.12 1.02 0.76
CA LEU A 154 -5.28 -0.42 0.48
C LEU A 154 -4.95 -1.29 1.69
N ALA A 155 -3.98 -0.88 2.52
CA ALA A 155 -3.61 -1.63 3.72
C ALA A 155 -4.76 -1.78 4.72
N TYR A 156 -5.71 -0.84 4.69
CA TYR A 156 -6.90 -0.83 5.54
C TYR A 156 -8.19 -1.20 4.78
N ASP A 157 -8.09 -1.88 3.64
CA ASP A 157 -9.22 -2.32 2.81
C ASP A 157 -10.19 -1.17 2.43
N LEU A 158 -9.72 0.09 2.39
CA LEU A 158 -10.52 1.28 2.06
C LEU A 158 -10.82 1.40 0.55
N ASP A 159 -10.61 0.31 -0.19
CA ASP A 159 -11.05 0.04 -1.55
C ASP A 159 -12.17 -1.00 -1.61
N THR A 160 -12.71 -1.40 -0.45
CA THR A 160 -13.84 -2.33 -0.35
C THR A 160 -14.99 -1.68 0.43
N CYS A 161 -16.22 -2.10 0.14
CA CYS A 161 -17.39 -1.67 0.93
C CYS A 161 -17.22 -1.97 2.42
N LYS A 162 -16.59 -3.10 2.75
CA LYS A 162 -16.38 -3.51 4.13
C LYS A 162 -15.45 -2.54 4.86
N GLY A 163 -14.31 -2.17 4.26
CA GLY A 163 -13.38 -1.23 4.87
C GLY A 163 -13.95 0.18 4.99
N LEU A 164 -14.84 0.57 4.09
CA LEU A 164 -15.56 1.85 4.12
C LEU A 164 -16.81 1.86 5.01
N GLU A 165 -17.07 0.75 5.72
CA GLU A 165 -18.27 0.54 6.55
C GLU A 165 -19.59 0.72 5.78
N GLN A 166 -19.58 0.43 4.48
CA GLN A 166 -20.73 0.52 3.59
C GLN A 166 -21.45 -0.82 3.43
N PRO A 167 -22.72 -0.82 3.00
CA PRO A 167 -23.45 -2.04 2.64
C PRO A 167 -22.73 -2.85 1.56
N GLN A 168 -22.94 -4.17 1.58
CA GLN A 168 -22.41 -5.05 0.54
C GLN A 168 -22.91 -4.66 -0.84
N GLY A 169 -22.00 -4.60 -1.82
CA GLY A 169 -22.32 -4.22 -3.20
C GLY A 169 -22.43 -2.71 -3.41
N CYS A 170 -21.92 -1.90 -2.47
CA CYS A 170 -21.65 -0.49 -2.74
C CYS A 170 -20.71 -0.34 -3.96
N ASP A 171 -20.87 0.76 -4.67
CA ASP A 171 -19.92 1.15 -5.70
C ASP A 171 -18.85 2.02 -5.03
N VAL A 172 -17.66 1.45 -4.84
CA VAL A 172 -16.52 2.15 -4.22
C VAL A 172 -15.94 3.20 -5.17
N ASP A 173 -16.16 3.05 -6.49
CA ASP A 173 -15.58 3.91 -7.51
C ASP A 173 -16.48 5.13 -7.84
N ASP A 174 -17.77 5.06 -7.54
CA ASP A 174 -18.75 6.14 -7.78
C ASP A 174 -18.84 7.16 -6.63
N GLU A 175 -18.16 6.93 -5.50
CA GLU A 175 -18.24 7.76 -4.29
C GLU A 175 -16.87 8.38 -3.94
N ASP A 176 -16.87 9.67 -3.55
CA ASP A 176 -15.64 10.39 -3.20
C ASP A 176 -15.16 10.07 -1.77
N TYR A 177 -14.56 8.90 -1.53
CA TYR A 177 -14.02 8.56 -0.22
C TYR A 177 -12.57 9.03 -0.04
N PHE A 178 -12.29 9.71 1.08
CA PHE A 178 -10.97 10.25 1.39
C PHE A 178 -10.34 9.55 2.61
N ALA A 179 -9.02 9.39 2.57
CA ALA A 179 -8.21 9.03 3.73
C ALA A 179 -7.11 10.07 3.93
N LEU A 180 -6.87 10.45 5.18
CA LEU A 180 -5.75 11.32 5.54
C LEU A 180 -4.58 10.46 5.97
N VAL A 181 -3.49 10.51 5.21
CA VAL A 181 -2.29 9.71 5.48
C VAL A 181 -1.22 10.64 6.02
N PHE A 182 -0.80 10.41 7.26
CA PHE A 182 0.30 11.10 7.90
C PHE A 182 1.53 10.22 7.84
N GLU A 183 2.44 10.52 6.91
CA GLU A 183 3.76 9.91 6.86
C GLU A 183 4.67 10.58 7.88
N TYR A 184 5.11 9.83 8.88
CA TYR A 184 5.91 10.35 9.98
C TYR A 184 7.19 9.54 10.17
N SER A 185 8.28 10.28 10.37
CA SER A 185 9.58 9.73 10.72
C SER A 185 10.18 10.58 11.82
N GLN A 186 10.59 9.93 12.91
CA GLN A 186 11.24 10.57 14.06
C GLN A 186 12.60 11.20 13.68
N TYR A 187 13.18 10.78 12.55
CA TYR A 187 14.40 11.36 12.00
C TYR A 187 14.18 12.78 11.47
N TYR A 188 12.95 13.14 11.10
CA TYR A 188 12.62 14.44 10.53
C TYR A 188 12.08 15.41 11.59
N LEU A 189 11.28 14.90 12.50
CA LEU A 189 10.63 15.71 13.52
C LEU A 189 10.48 14.88 14.79
N HIS A 190 11.03 15.36 15.91
CA HIS A 190 10.86 14.73 17.21
C HIS A 190 9.87 15.54 18.07
N LEU A 191 8.80 14.90 18.54
CA LEU A 191 7.72 15.55 19.30
C LEU A 191 7.82 15.22 20.80
N THR A 192 8.71 15.88 21.53
CA THR A 192 8.98 15.55 22.95
C THR A 192 8.01 16.19 23.96
N ASP A 193 7.33 17.28 23.62
CA ASP A 193 6.46 18.01 24.55
C ASP A 193 5.18 18.51 23.84
N PRO A 194 3.98 18.06 24.27
CA PRO A 194 2.71 18.51 23.70
C PRO A 194 2.39 19.99 23.95
N ASN A 195 3.14 20.66 24.83
CA ASN A 195 3.03 22.10 25.07
C ASN A 195 4.10 22.91 24.32
N SER A 196 4.99 22.25 23.59
CA SER A 196 6.01 22.93 22.81
C SER A 196 5.39 23.79 21.70
N LYS A 197 6.10 24.86 21.32
CA LYS A 197 5.72 25.68 20.17
C LYS A 197 5.61 24.83 18.90
N THR A 198 6.52 23.87 18.71
CA THR A 198 6.53 22.93 17.58
C THR A 198 5.24 22.13 17.47
N PHE A 199 4.75 21.59 18.59
CA PHE A 199 3.49 20.85 18.63
C PHE A 199 2.31 21.73 18.22
N LEU A 200 2.25 22.97 18.73
CA LEU A 200 1.18 23.91 18.40
C LEU A 200 1.26 24.36 16.93
N ASP A 201 2.46 24.68 16.44
CA ASP A 201 2.68 25.08 15.05
C ASP A 201 2.27 23.94 14.09
N LEU A 202 2.63 22.69 14.41
CA LEU A 202 2.23 21.53 13.59
C LEU A 202 0.71 21.32 13.62
N ALA A 203 0.07 21.42 14.79
CA ALA A 203 -1.38 21.30 14.87
C ALA A 203 -2.10 22.38 14.04
N ILE A 204 -1.60 23.63 14.07
CA ILE A 204 -2.11 24.72 13.25
C ILE A 204 -1.89 24.43 11.76
N ALA A 205 -0.72 23.94 11.36
CA ALA A 205 -0.42 23.61 9.98
C ALA A 205 -1.35 22.50 9.44
N ILE A 206 -1.58 21.45 10.23
CA ILE A 206 -2.51 20.36 9.88
C ILE A 206 -3.93 20.89 9.75
N GLN A 207 -4.37 21.75 10.67
CA GLN A 207 -5.70 22.35 10.62
C GLN A 207 -5.88 23.21 9.37
N ASN A 208 -4.92 24.11 9.08
CA ASN A 208 -4.96 24.98 7.90
C ASN A 208 -5.00 24.16 6.61
N PHE A 209 -4.16 23.13 6.48
CA PHE A 209 -4.19 22.21 5.35
C PHE A 209 -5.59 21.58 5.17
N MET A 210 -6.19 21.11 6.26
CA MET A 210 -7.52 20.51 6.17
C MET A 210 -8.61 21.50 5.81
N ASP A 211 -8.53 22.73 6.30
CA ASP A 211 -9.48 23.80 5.95
C ASP A 211 -9.36 24.18 4.47
N GLU A 212 -8.13 24.25 3.93
CA GLU A 212 -7.84 24.46 2.51
C GLU A 212 -8.38 23.30 1.64
N MET A 213 -8.12 22.05 2.04
CA MET A 213 -8.64 20.87 1.33
C MET A 213 -10.16 20.83 1.32
N ILE A 214 -10.82 21.18 2.43
CA ILE A 214 -12.29 21.24 2.48
C ILE A 214 -12.83 22.32 1.57
N ALA A 215 -12.22 23.52 1.57
CA ALA A 215 -12.61 24.59 0.66
C ALA A 215 -12.49 24.14 -0.80
N TYR A 216 -11.37 23.51 -1.16
CA TYR A 216 -11.13 22.95 -2.48
C TYR A 216 -12.19 21.90 -2.90
N LEU A 217 -12.53 20.97 -2.00
CA LEU A 217 -13.54 19.94 -2.27
C LEU A 217 -14.94 20.54 -2.42
N LEU A 218 -15.29 21.57 -1.64
CA LEU A 218 -16.54 22.30 -1.80
C LEU A 218 -16.61 23.04 -3.15
N GLU A 219 -15.52 23.66 -3.58
CA GLU A 219 -15.41 24.29 -4.91
C GLU A 219 -15.54 23.26 -6.04
N SER A 220 -15.15 22.01 -5.78
CA SER A 220 -15.29 20.87 -6.68
C SER A 220 -16.69 20.22 -6.63
N ASN A 221 -17.66 20.82 -5.93
CA ASN A 221 -19.03 20.32 -5.72
C ASN A 221 -19.12 18.99 -4.94
N ILE A 222 -18.12 18.67 -4.12
CA ILE A 222 -18.21 17.54 -3.20
C ILE A 222 -19.06 17.97 -2.00
N GLU A 223 -20.28 17.43 -1.90
CA GLU A 223 -21.16 17.70 -0.76
C GLU A 223 -20.60 17.08 0.53
N THR A 224 -20.58 17.86 1.61
CA THR A 224 -20.18 17.41 2.95
C THR A 224 -18.82 16.68 2.99
N PRO A 225 -17.74 17.28 2.45
CA PRO A 225 -16.45 16.60 2.27
C PRO A 225 -15.89 16.04 3.57
N GLU A 226 -16.23 16.63 4.71
CA GLU A 226 -15.78 16.16 6.02
C GLU A 226 -16.42 14.84 6.43
N SER A 227 -17.65 14.60 5.98
CA SER A 227 -18.30 13.31 6.19
C SER A 227 -17.61 12.19 5.40
N LYS A 228 -17.00 12.55 4.26
CA LYS A 228 -16.34 11.64 3.32
C LYS A 228 -14.90 11.25 3.69
N VAL A 229 -14.35 11.77 4.79
CA VAL A 229 -13.05 11.31 5.32
C VAL A 229 -13.22 10.03 6.14
N HIS A 230 -12.91 8.86 5.59
CA HIS A 230 -13.15 7.56 6.25
C HIS A 230 -12.05 7.12 7.22
N GLY A 231 -10.85 7.68 7.12
CA GLY A 231 -9.75 7.28 7.98
C GLY A 231 -8.66 8.33 8.14
N ILE A 232 -8.03 8.34 9.31
CA ILE A 232 -6.71 8.92 9.56
C ILE A 232 -5.74 7.77 9.72
N ILE A 233 -4.81 7.64 8.79
CA ILE A 233 -3.80 6.59 8.76
C ILE A 233 -2.46 7.19 9.16
N LEU A 234 -1.78 6.56 10.10
CA LEU A 234 -0.38 6.87 10.40
C LEU A 234 0.50 5.85 9.68
N ALA A 235 1.47 6.35 8.91
CA ALA A 235 2.40 5.53 8.14
C ALA A 235 3.82 6.09 8.30
N GLY A 236 4.83 5.31 7.94
CA GLY A 236 6.23 5.73 7.95
C GLY A 236 7.04 5.08 9.06
N GLU A 237 8.28 5.52 9.20
CA GLU A 237 9.32 4.81 9.94
C GLU A 237 9.56 5.33 11.36
N ALA A 238 8.70 6.21 11.87
CA ALA A 238 8.73 6.53 13.29
C ALA A 238 8.39 5.30 14.12
N SER A 239 8.98 5.20 15.31
CA SER A 239 8.61 4.17 16.28
C SER A 239 7.13 4.28 16.68
N ILE A 240 6.55 3.19 17.20
CA ILE A 240 5.19 3.20 17.77
C ILE A 240 5.03 4.34 18.78
N GLN A 241 6.04 4.57 19.63
CA GLN A 241 6.05 5.69 20.56
C GLN A 241 5.99 7.05 19.85
N GLY A 242 6.79 7.26 18.81
CA GLY A 242 6.74 8.50 18.04
C GLY A 242 5.37 8.73 17.39
N MET A 243 4.72 7.67 16.92
CA MET A 243 3.37 7.72 16.35
C MET A 243 2.31 8.04 17.43
N ASP A 244 2.47 7.48 18.63
CA ASP A 244 1.67 7.83 19.81
C ASP A 244 1.87 9.30 20.24
N GLU A 245 3.07 9.87 20.02
CA GLU A 245 3.37 11.30 20.26
C GLU A 245 2.73 12.22 19.19
N LEU A 246 2.64 11.75 17.93
CA LEU A 246 1.99 12.49 16.84
C LEU A 246 0.47 12.52 16.96
N LYS A 247 -0.15 11.41 17.40
CA LYS A 247 -1.61 11.28 17.46
C LYS A 247 -2.32 12.42 18.21
N PRO A 248 -1.89 12.85 19.41
CA PRO A 248 -2.46 14.01 20.10
C PRO A 248 -2.37 15.33 19.31
N VAL A 249 -1.34 15.50 18.46
CA VAL A 249 -1.23 16.68 17.58
C VAL A 249 -2.41 16.69 16.60
N ILE A 250 -2.63 15.55 15.95
CA ILE A 250 -3.68 15.38 14.95
C ILE A 250 -5.06 15.47 15.60
N GLU A 251 -5.27 14.88 16.77
CA GLU A 251 -6.52 15.00 17.52
C GLU A 251 -6.83 16.44 17.93
N LYS A 252 -5.81 17.23 18.30
CA LYS A 252 -5.96 18.65 18.59
C LYS A 252 -6.27 19.47 17.34
N ALA A 253 -5.59 19.18 16.23
CA ALA A 253 -5.81 19.85 14.95
C ALA A 253 -7.20 19.53 14.37
N LEU A 254 -7.64 18.28 14.51
CA LEU A 254 -8.80 17.72 13.82
C LEU A 254 -9.76 16.98 14.78
N PRO A 255 -10.34 17.67 15.78
CA PRO A 255 -11.12 17.04 16.85
C PRO A 255 -12.34 16.27 16.36
N ARG A 256 -12.89 16.63 15.19
CA ARG A 256 -14.02 15.92 14.54
C ARG A 256 -13.66 14.51 14.06
N TYR A 257 -12.40 14.24 13.77
CA TYR A 257 -11.94 12.94 13.23
C TYR A 257 -11.27 12.04 14.27
N LYS A 258 -11.29 12.41 15.55
CA LYS A 258 -10.60 11.68 16.63
C LYS A 258 -10.98 10.19 16.74
N ASN A 259 -12.17 9.81 16.27
CA ASN A 259 -12.66 8.43 16.29
C ASN A 259 -12.41 7.68 14.97
N ARG A 260 -11.69 8.29 14.01
CA ARG A 260 -11.43 7.73 12.67
C ARG A 260 -9.97 7.31 12.48
N PHE A 261 -9.18 7.19 13.55
CA PHE A 261 -7.81 6.70 13.45
C PHE A 261 -7.82 5.20 13.12
N LEU A 262 -7.12 4.86 12.05
CA LEU A 262 -6.82 3.50 11.61
C LEU A 262 -5.35 3.24 11.98
N PHE A 263 -5.14 2.48 13.06
CA PHE A 263 -3.84 2.34 13.71
C PHE A 263 -3.63 0.93 14.30
N ASP A 264 -4.35 -0.07 13.78
CA ASP A 264 -4.19 -1.48 14.12
C ASP A 264 -3.08 -2.16 13.30
N ILE A 265 -2.47 -1.45 12.34
CA ILE A 265 -1.31 -1.89 11.57
C ILE A 265 -0.06 -1.13 12.04
N ASP A 266 1.07 -1.83 12.13
CA ASP A 266 2.38 -1.18 12.35
C ASP A 266 2.64 -0.13 11.25
N PRO A 267 2.84 1.16 11.60
CA PRO A 267 3.03 2.24 10.63
C PRO A 267 4.18 2.01 9.64
N GLY A 268 5.22 1.29 10.05
CA GLY A 268 6.35 0.94 9.18
C GLY A 268 6.01 -0.13 8.15
N LEU A 269 4.89 -0.85 8.33
CA LEU A 269 4.43 -1.91 7.43
C LEU A 269 3.27 -1.48 6.53
N VAL A 270 2.60 -0.36 6.82
CA VAL A 270 1.44 0.14 6.05
C VAL A 270 1.71 0.16 4.54
N GLY A 271 2.87 0.68 4.12
CA GLY A 271 3.23 0.76 2.70
C GLY A 271 3.37 -0.59 2.00
N VAL A 272 3.97 -1.59 2.66
CA VAL A 272 4.20 -2.92 2.06
C VAL A 272 2.95 -3.80 2.10
N ILE A 273 2.11 -3.65 3.13
CA ILE A 273 0.81 -4.32 3.21
C ILE A 273 -0.09 -3.83 2.07
N GLY A 274 -0.12 -2.52 1.83
CA GLY A 274 -0.81 -1.93 0.69
C GLY A 274 -0.32 -2.43 -0.66
N ALA A 275 1.01 -2.57 -0.81
CA ALA A 275 1.59 -3.17 -2.01
C ALA A 275 1.17 -4.63 -2.18
N ALA A 276 1.21 -5.44 -1.13
CA ALA A 276 0.81 -6.84 -1.18
C ALA A 276 -0.67 -6.99 -1.52
N HIS A 277 -1.52 -6.10 -0.99
CA HIS A 277 -2.94 -6.04 -1.32
C HIS A 277 -3.15 -5.74 -2.80
N ARG A 278 -2.46 -4.71 -3.33
CA ARG A 278 -2.52 -4.37 -4.77
C ARG A 278 -2.05 -5.54 -5.64
N ALA A 279 -0.95 -6.20 -5.25
CA ALA A 279 -0.41 -7.35 -5.95
C ALA A 279 -1.43 -8.53 -6.01
N ARG A 280 -2.15 -8.79 -4.91
CA ARG A 280 -3.23 -9.78 -4.85
C ARG A 280 -4.41 -9.41 -5.76
N GLN A 281 -4.83 -8.14 -5.76
CA GLN A 281 -5.95 -7.69 -6.58
C GLN A 281 -5.74 -7.96 -8.07
N TYR A 282 -4.51 -7.81 -8.56
CA TYR A 282 -4.20 -8.09 -9.97
C TYR A 282 -4.46 -9.53 -10.39
N VAL A 283 -4.27 -10.49 -9.50
CA VAL A 283 -4.52 -11.91 -9.79
C VAL A 283 -5.99 -12.26 -9.62
N THR A 284 -6.65 -11.64 -8.66
CA THR A 284 -8.02 -11.99 -8.24
C THR A 284 -9.10 -11.22 -9.01
N GLU A 285 -8.78 -10.02 -9.50
CA GLU A 285 -9.72 -9.08 -10.09
C GLU A 285 -9.28 -8.72 -11.51
N HIS A 286 -9.62 -9.59 -12.47
CA HIS A 286 -9.25 -9.44 -13.89
C HIS A 286 -9.78 -8.13 -14.54
N GLY A 287 -10.61 -7.35 -13.84
CA GLY A 287 -11.14 -6.05 -14.27
C GLY A 287 -10.30 -4.84 -13.87
N ILE A 288 -9.38 -4.96 -12.89
CA ILE A 288 -8.50 -3.85 -12.45
C ILE A 288 -7.25 -3.80 -13.34
N LEU A 289 -7.43 -3.66 -14.65
CA LEU A 289 -6.33 -3.38 -15.59
C LEU A 289 -6.19 -1.89 -15.90
N ASN A 290 -7.02 -1.04 -15.29
CA ASN A 290 -6.86 0.39 -15.25
C ASN A 290 -7.40 0.86 -13.90
N PRO A 291 -6.56 1.17 -12.89
CA PRO A 291 -7.01 2.20 -11.98
C PRO A 291 -7.31 3.40 -12.90
N ARG A 292 -8.49 4.00 -12.79
CA ARG A 292 -8.48 5.43 -13.01
C ARG A 292 -7.38 5.92 -12.08
N GLU A 293 -6.34 6.52 -12.62
CA GLU A 293 -5.57 7.51 -11.88
C GLU A 293 -6.63 8.42 -11.32
N GLY A 294 -7.12 8.13 -10.11
CA GLY A 294 -8.04 9.00 -9.41
C GLY A 294 -7.30 10.31 -9.44
N MET A 295 -7.88 11.30 -10.12
CA MET A 295 -7.22 12.55 -10.44
C MET A 295 -6.42 12.93 -9.21
N ALA A 296 -5.09 12.77 -9.28
CA ALA A 296 -4.24 13.39 -8.31
C ALA A 296 -4.54 14.85 -8.59
N HIS A 297 -5.42 15.44 -7.78
CA HIS A 297 -5.93 16.79 -8.05
C HIS A 297 -4.71 17.65 -8.35
N GLU A 298 -4.63 18.07 -9.61
CA GLU A 298 -3.37 18.32 -10.33
C GLU A 298 -2.62 19.55 -9.82
N GLU A 299 -3.18 20.25 -8.83
CA GLU A 299 -2.62 21.45 -8.24
C GLU A 299 -2.87 21.39 -6.74
N LEU A 300 -1.77 21.34 -5.98
CA LEU A 300 -1.55 21.69 -4.56
C LEU A 300 -0.23 21.04 -4.11
#